data_AF-V9R7A2-F1
#
_entry.id   AF-V9R7A2-F1
#
_cell.length_a   1.000
_cell.length_b   1.000
_cell.length_c   1.000
_cell.angle_alpha   90.00
_cell.angle_beta   90.00
_cell.angle_gamma   90.00
#
_symmetry.space_group_name_H-M   'P 1'
#
loop_
_entity.id
_entity.type
_entity.pdbx_description
1 polymer ?
#
loop_
_entity_poly.entity_id
_entity_poly.type
_entity_poly.pdbx_seq_one_letter_code
_entity_poly.pdbx_strand_id
1 'polypeptide(L)' 'MNDLDAPMIRITGKDVPLPYATNLEKLALPQIEDIVEAARTLCIRNYR' A
#
# COMPACT_ATOMS: atom_id res chain seq x y z
N MET A 1 4.88 4.34 -26.73
CA MET A 1 3.50 4.70 -26.29
C MET A 1 3.36 4.10 -24.90
N ASN A 2 2.82 4.81 -23.92
CA ASN A 2 2.91 4.38 -22.51
C ASN A 2 1.92 3.23 -22.24
N ASP A 3 2.43 2.03 -21.98
CA ASP A 3 1.68 0.76 -21.85
C ASP A 3 1.15 0.49 -20.43
N LEU A 4 0.83 1.53 -19.66
CA LEU A 4 0.34 1.41 -18.28
C LEU A 4 -1.14 1.80 -18.20
N ASP A 5 -2.00 0.82 -17.93
CA ASP A 5 -3.45 1.01 -17.74
C ASP A 5 -3.80 1.73 -16.41
N ALA A 6 -2.83 1.87 -15.50
CA ALA A 6 -3.00 2.42 -14.17
C ALA A 6 -1.75 3.19 -13.71
N PRO A 7 -1.89 4.21 -12.83
CA PRO A 7 -0.73 4.88 -12.25
C PRO A 7 0.03 3.95 -11.30
N MET A 8 1.36 4.06 -11.29
CA MET A 8 2.20 3.39 -10.29
C MET A 8 1.99 4.00 -8.90
N ILE A 9 1.85 3.15 -7.89
CA ILE A 9 1.77 3.55 -6.47
C ILE A 9 2.82 2.81 -5.65
N ARG A 10 3.14 3.35 -4.47
CA ARG A 10 4.11 2.75 -3.55
C ARG A 10 3.43 2.41 -2.23
N ILE A 11 3.79 1.28 -1.67
CA ILE A 11 3.36 0.81 -0.36
C ILE A 11 4.62 0.78 0.51
N THR A 12 4.61 1.53 1.61
CA THR A 12 5.75 1.66 2.51
C THR A 12 5.27 1.63 3.95
N GLY A 13 6.21 1.46 4.89
CA GLY A 13 5.91 1.71 6.30
C GLY A 13 5.48 3.16 6.54
N LYS A 14 4.87 3.40 7.70
CA LYS A 14 4.49 4.74 8.15
C LYS A 14 5.74 5.59 8.37
N ASP A 15 5.61 6.88 8.10
CA ASP A 15 6.69 7.86 8.30
C ASP A 15 6.85 8.23 9.79
N VAL A 16 7.19 7.23 10.58
CA VAL A 16 7.44 7.33 12.02
C VAL A 16 8.65 6.46 12.36
N PRO A 17 9.42 6.82 13.40
CA PRO A 17 10.44 5.92 13.93
C PRO A 17 9.81 4.58 14.33
N LEU A 18 10.46 3.46 14.00
CA LEU A 18 9.92 2.13 14.27
C LEU A 18 9.78 1.91 15.79
N PRO A 19 8.57 1.68 16.31
CA PRO A 19 8.35 1.48 17.73
C PRO A 19 8.69 0.05 18.14
N TYR A 20 9.19 -0.13 19.38
CA TYR A 20 9.52 -1.45 19.93
C TYR A 20 8.29 -2.28 20.31
N ALA A 21 7.17 -1.64 20.67
CA ALA A 21 5.98 -2.36 21.10
C ALA A 21 5.40 -3.18 19.94
N THR A 22 5.30 -4.50 20.10
CA THR A 22 4.92 -5.44 19.02
C THR A 22 3.62 -5.10 18.30
N ASN A 23 2.64 -4.54 19.00
CA ASN A 23 1.39 -4.07 18.40
C ASN A 23 1.60 -2.84 17.50
N LEU A 24 2.47 -1.92 17.91
CA LEU A 24 2.78 -0.71 17.15
C LEU A 24 3.75 -0.99 16.00
N GLU A 25 4.67 -1.94 16.17
CA GLU A 25 5.58 -2.39 15.12
C GLU A 25 4.80 -2.92 13.90
N LYS A 26 3.81 -3.77 14.17
CA LYS A 26 2.90 -4.29 13.13
C LYS A 26 2.13 -3.18 12.40
N LEU A 27 1.74 -2.11 13.11
CA LEU A 27 1.01 -0.99 12.52
C LEU A 27 1.90 0.00 11.77
N ALA A 28 3.21 -0.05 12.00
CA ALA A 28 4.20 0.78 11.32
C ALA A 28 4.69 0.13 10.01
N LEU A 29 4.67 -1.20 9.93
CA LEU A 29 5.05 -1.97 8.75
C LEU A 29 3.86 -2.23 7.82
N PRO A 30 4.08 -2.26 6.49
CA PRO A 30 3.02 -2.57 5.54
C PRO A 30 2.53 -4.01 5.72
N GLN A 31 1.21 -4.18 5.73
CA GLN A 31 0.55 -5.46 5.90
C GLN A 31 -0.10 -5.95 4.60
N ILE A 32 -0.57 -7.20 4.61
CA ILE A 32 -1.21 -7.84 3.46
C ILE A 32 -2.46 -7.06 3.05
N GLU A 33 -3.21 -6.56 4.03
CA GLU A 33 -4.43 -5.78 3.83
C GLU A 33 -4.15 -4.51 3.02
N ASP A 34 -3.04 -3.81 3.29
CA ASP A 34 -2.61 -2.61 2.55
C ASP A 34 -2.35 -2.93 1.08
N ILE A 35 -1.74 -4.09 0.78
CA ILE A 35 -1.45 -4.55 -0.58
C ILE A 35 -2.75 -4.87 -1.33
N VAL A 36 -3.66 -5.59 -0.67
CA VAL A 36 -4.93 -5.99 -1.27
C VAL A 36 -5.81 -4.77 -1.54
N GLU A 37 -5.87 -3.81 -0.62
CA GLU A 37 -6.61 -2.56 -0.80
C GLU A 37 -6.03 -1.72 -1.94
N ALA A 38 -4.70 -1.59 -2.00
CA ALA A 38 -4.00 -0.88 -3.06
C ALA A 38 -4.27 -1.51 -4.44
N ALA A 39 -4.18 -2.85 -4.54
CA ALA A 39 -4.46 -3.59 -5.78
C ALA A 39 -5.92 -3.44 -6.22
N ARG A 40 -6.88 -3.58 -5.29
CA ARG A 40 -8.31 -3.37 -5.59
C ARG A 40 -8.58 -1.94 -6.06
N THR A 41 -7.99 -0.96 -5.39
CA THR A 41 -8.14 0.45 -5.76
C THR A 41 -7.63 0.71 -7.17
N LEU A 42 -6.46 0.17 -7.53
CA LEU A 42 -5.92 0.32 -8.89
C LEU A 42 -6.76 -0.41 -9.93
N CYS A 43 -7.11 -1.68 -9.71
CA CYS A 43 -7.82 -2.46 -10.71
C CYS A 43 -9.26 -2.00 -10.91
N ILE A 44 -9.99 -1.65 -9.83
CA ILE A 44 -11.41 -1.29 -9.92
C ILE A 44 -11.59 0.15 -10.43
N ARG A 45 -10.72 1.08 -10.02
CA ARG A 45 -10.89 2.50 -10.33
C ARG A 45 -10.54 2.86 -11.78
N ASN A 46 -9.74 2.04 -12.46
CA ASN A 46 -9.38 2.23 -13.88
C ASN A 46 -10.34 1.53 -14.87
N TYR A 47 -11.35 0.78 -14.38
CA TYR A 47 -12.36 0.13 -15.23
C TYR A 47 -13.61 1.01 -15.49
N ARG A 48 -13.54 2.32 -15.21
CA ARG A 48 -14.64 3.29 -15.39
C ARG A 48 -14.18 4.49 -16.20
#